data_AF-A0A4V1VLX3-F1
#
_entry.id   AF-A0A4V1VLX3-F1
#
_cell.length_a   1.000
_cell.length_b   1.000
_cell.length_c   1.000
_cell.angle_alpha   90.00
_cell.angle_beta   90.00
_cell.angle_gamma   90.00
#
_symmetry.space_group_name_H-M   'P 1'
#
loop_
_entity.id
_entity.type
_entity.pdbx_description
1 polymer ?
#
loop_
_entity_poly.entity_id
_entity_poly.type
_entity_poly.pdbx_seq_one_letter_code
_entity_poly.pdbx_strand_id
1 'polypeptide(L)'
;MIRRSLVAASVLGVMSAAGLVNGAATAATGPGAEAPDNTVSKTISKTAQERTKGYWSSSRMKKARDASVLVEGKSKNVGPGKVARGSAKIIGGTSTAVAPKVRQAAHGGGYYTGGGKVVQTTGKIFFTLAGSDYVCSGSSTVAANKSLVQTAGHCLNEGPGGFATNFTFVPAYNNGAAPYGQFAATNLYTSTQWASSGDFDYDIGYAKVGTSGGKTLTDAVGAQGVGFNLARGQYTYSFGYPAASPYAGEKIAWCHGTVVADTYGGSSDQGLACNMTGGSSGGPWFSGYSTSTGVGTLTSVNSFKYTAGPQSGNMFGPYFGSVVQGVYNQAQG
;
A
#
# COMPACT_ATOMS: atom_id res chain seq x y z
N MET A 1 -6.11 -33.22 83.40
CA MET A 1 -6.68 -32.29 84.40
C MET A 1 -7.98 -31.71 83.85
N ILE A 2 -9.02 -31.59 84.69
CA ILE A 2 -10.08 -30.55 84.69
C ILE A 2 -10.86 -30.23 83.37
N ARG A 3 -12.16 -30.64 83.37
CA ARG A 3 -13.39 -29.99 82.81
C ARG A 3 -13.46 -29.70 81.28
N ARG A 4 -14.44 -30.21 80.50
CA ARG A 4 -15.93 -30.14 80.49
C ARG A 4 -16.50 -28.97 79.65
N SER A 5 -17.32 -29.33 78.63
CA SER A 5 -18.58 -28.66 78.19
C SER A 5 -18.47 -27.33 77.41
N LEU A 6 -19.36 -26.86 76.51
CA LEU A 6 -20.75 -27.15 75.99
C LEU A 6 -20.84 -26.58 74.52
N VAL A 7 -21.38 -27.23 73.47
CA VAL A 7 -22.79 -27.38 72.98
C VAL A 7 -23.30 -26.34 71.92
N ALA A 8 -23.99 -26.87 70.87
CA ALA A 8 -24.97 -26.25 69.94
C ALA A 8 -24.49 -25.14 68.95
N ALA A 9 -25.09 -24.86 67.79
CA ALA A 9 -26.16 -25.47 66.95
C ALA A 9 -26.11 -24.77 65.55
N SER A 10 -25.94 -25.45 64.40
CA SER A 10 -26.95 -26.03 63.46
C SER A 10 -27.82 -25.06 62.61
N VAL A 11 -28.30 -25.55 61.44
CA VAL A 11 -29.26 -24.94 60.44
C VAL A 11 -28.58 -24.02 59.39
N LEU A 12 -28.77 -24.10 58.04
CA LEU A 12 -29.52 -24.98 57.09
C LEU A 12 -28.86 -25.02 55.68
N GLY A 13 -29.34 -25.84 54.74
CA GLY A 13 -29.18 -25.72 53.26
C GLY A 13 -28.22 -26.75 52.62
N VAL A 14 -28.60 -27.87 51.97
CA VAL A 14 -29.75 -28.20 51.07
C VAL A 14 -29.73 -27.28 49.83
N MET A 15 -29.63 -27.67 48.55
CA MET A 15 -29.51 -28.94 47.79
C MET A 15 -28.90 -28.58 46.39
N SER A 16 -28.52 -29.44 45.44
CA SER A 16 -28.50 -30.92 45.27
C SER A 16 -27.43 -31.31 44.21
N ALA A 17 -27.27 -32.60 43.88
CA ALA A 17 -26.47 -33.07 42.73
C ALA A 17 -27.34 -33.38 41.49
N ALA A 18 -26.86 -33.07 40.27
CA ALA A 18 -27.47 -33.55 39.02
C ALA A 18 -26.49 -33.58 37.84
N GLY A 19 -26.39 -34.75 37.19
CA GLY A 19 -26.29 -34.89 35.73
C GLY A 19 -25.00 -34.47 35.01
N LEU A 20 -24.06 -35.41 34.85
CA LEU A 20 -23.19 -35.43 33.67
C LEU A 20 -24.04 -35.70 32.42
N VAL A 21 -23.91 -34.85 31.38
CA VAL A 21 -24.38 -35.16 30.03
C VAL A 21 -23.30 -34.75 29.03
N ASN A 22 -22.87 -35.69 28.18
CA ASN A 22 -21.88 -35.43 27.14
C ASN A 22 -22.43 -34.46 26.08
N GLY A 23 -21.86 -33.27 25.99
CA GLY A 23 -22.01 -32.36 24.86
C GLY A 23 -20.72 -32.29 24.05
N ALA A 24 -20.71 -32.87 22.86
CA ALA A 24 -19.58 -32.70 21.94
C ALA A 24 -19.49 -31.23 21.52
N ALA A 25 -18.41 -30.54 21.90
CA ALA A 25 -18.20 -29.15 21.53
C ALA A 25 -17.85 -29.05 20.04
N THR A 26 -18.87 -28.98 19.19
CA THR A 26 -18.73 -28.44 17.83
C THR A 26 -18.23 -27.00 17.96
N ALA A 27 -16.96 -26.78 17.64
CA ALA A 27 -16.38 -25.45 17.57
C ALA A 27 -17.05 -24.68 16.43
N ALA A 28 -18.12 -23.95 16.75
CA ALA A 28 -18.76 -23.04 15.82
C ALA A 28 -17.73 -21.96 15.45
N THR A 29 -17.26 -21.98 14.21
CA THR A 29 -16.53 -20.87 13.61
C THR A 29 -17.48 -19.68 13.52
N GLY A 30 -17.47 -18.83 14.54
CA GLY A 30 -18.19 -17.56 14.51
C GLY A 30 -17.77 -16.74 13.28
N PRO A 31 -18.66 -15.89 12.74
CA PRO A 31 -18.30 -15.00 11.64
C PRO A 31 -17.08 -14.18 12.07
N GLY A 32 -16.03 -14.19 11.25
CA GLY A 32 -14.82 -13.42 11.53
C GLY A 32 -15.22 -11.95 11.69
N ALA A 33 -14.86 -11.37 12.84
CA ALA A 33 -15.26 -10.01 13.19
C ALA A 33 -14.94 -9.05 12.04
N GLU A 34 -16.00 -8.44 11.48
CA GLU A 34 -15.87 -7.48 10.41
C GLU A 34 -15.02 -6.32 10.94
N ALA A 35 -13.86 -6.09 10.33
CA ALA A 35 -13.00 -5.01 10.74
C ALA A 35 -13.77 -3.69 10.61
N PRO A 36 -13.65 -2.74 11.56
CA PRO A 36 -14.34 -1.46 11.45
C PRO A 36 -14.01 -0.80 10.11
N ASP A 37 -14.89 0.07 9.61
CA ASP A 37 -14.73 0.64 8.26
C ASP A 37 -13.54 1.62 8.20
N ASN A 38 -12.37 1.02 7.97
CA ASN A 38 -11.08 1.69 7.86
C ASN A 38 -10.84 2.20 6.42
N THR A 39 -11.86 2.23 5.56
CA THR A 39 -11.73 2.62 4.16
C THR A 39 -12.56 3.86 3.87
N VAL A 40 -11.91 4.91 3.36
CA VAL A 40 -12.61 6.05 2.77
C VAL A 40 -12.50 5.94 1.26
N SER A 41 -13.58 6.21 0.53
CA SER A 41 -13.59 6.14 -0.93
C SER A 41 -14.30 7.30 -1.60
N LYS A 42 -13.99 7.53 -2.88
CA LYS A 42 -14.67 8.47 -3.77
C LYS A 42 -14.98 7.79 -5.10
N THR A 43 -16.27 7.70 -5.43
CA THR A 43 -16.72 7.38 -6.79
C THR A 43 -16.62 8.63 -7.67
N ILE A 44 -15.94 8.49 -8.82
CA ILE A 44 -15.80 9.57 -9.80
C ILE A 44 -16.99 9.49 -10.76
N SER A 45 -17.71 10.60 -10.95
CA SER A 45 -18.90 10.62 -11.83
C SER A 45 -18.52 10.34 -13.28
N LYS A 46 -19.42 9.70 -14.06
CA LYS A 46 -19.17 9.37 -15.48
C LYS A 46 -18.70 10.59 -16.28
N THR A 47 -19.32 11.75 -16.08
CA THR A 47 -18.92 13.02 -16.71
C THR A 47 -17.49 13.44 -16.37
N ALA A 48 -17.03 13.22 -15.13
CA ALA A 48 -15.65 13.48 -14.74
C ALA A 48 -14.66 12.44 -15.32
N GLN A 49 -15.07 11.17 -15.42
CA GLN A 49 -14.28 10.13 -16.10
C GLN A 49 -14.05 10.48 -17.57
N GLU A 50 -15.11 10.86 -18.31
CA GLU A 50 -14.99 11.25 -19.73
C GLU A 50 -14.10 12.49 -19.92
N ARG A 51 -14.25 13.52 -19.07
CA ARG A 51 -13.36 14.70 -19.07
C ARG A 51 -11.90 14.30 -18.83
N THR A 52 -11.64 13.34 -17.94
CA THR A 52 -10.29 12.89 -17.59
C THR A 52 -9.57 12.27 -18.79
N LYS A 53 -10.27 11.52 -19.66
CA LYS A 53 -9.68 10.87 -20.85
C LYS A 53 -9.02 11.86 -21.82
N GLY A 54 -9.53 13.09 -21.90
CA GLY A 54 -8.97 14.18 -22.71
C GLY A 54 -8.09 15.17 -21.94
N TYR A 55 -7.97 15.03 -20.62
CA TYR A 55 -7.32 16.03 -19.77
C TYR A 55 -5.79 16.03 -19.87
N TRP A 56 -5.18 14.84 -19.99
CA TRP A 56 -3.73 14.64 -20.01
C TRP A 56 -3.18 14.48 -21.43
N SER A 57 -2.87 15.63 -22.04
CA SER A 57 -1.96 15.67 -23.18
C SER A 57 -0.52 15.39 -22.73
N SER A 58 0.35 14.94 -23.65
CA SER A 58 1.78 14.74 -23.37
C SER A 58 2.45 16.02 -22.83
N SER A 59 2.06 17.19 -23.35
CA SER A 59 2.56 18.50 -22.84
C SER A 59 2.12 18.78 -21.40
N ARG A 60 0.91 18.35 -20.99
CA ARG A 60 0.46 18.49 -19.61
C ARG A 60 1.16 17.51 -18.67
N MET A 61 1.29 16.25 -19.10
CA MET A 61 2.04 15.22 -18.36
C MET A 61 3.46 15.68 -18.01
N LYS A 62 4.17 16.28 -18.97
CA LYS A 62 5.54 16.80 -18.78
C LYS A 62 5.65 18.06 -17.92
N LYS A 63 4.54 18.74 -17.63
CA LYS A 63 4.47 19.94 -16.79
C LYS A 63 3.91 19.68 -15.38
N ALA A 64 3.35 18.50 -15.15
CA ALA A 64 2.80 18.13 -13.85
C ALA A 64 3.93 18.02 -12.80
N ARG A 65 3.69 18.61 -11.63
CA ARG A 65 4.69 18.77 -10.56
C ARG A 65 4.94 17.44 -9.87
N ASP A 66 6.12 17.21 -9.31
CA ASP A 66 6.30 16.01 -8.50
C ASP A 66 5.50 16.10 -7.19
N ALA A 67 5.00 14.96 -6.71
CA ALA A 67 4.12 14.92 -5.54
C ALA A 67 4.85 15.09 -4.19
N SER A 68 6.18 15.25 -4.10
CA SER A 68 6.82 15.35 -2.77
C SER A 68 6.43 16.64 -2.05
N VAL A 69 6.10 17.70 -2.78
CA VAL A 69 5.58 18.96 -2.20
C VAL A 69 4.24 18.80 -1.45
N LEU A 70 3.54 17.67 -1.58
CA LEU A 70 2.32 17.36 -0.83
C LEU A 70 2.58 16.79 0.58
N VAL A 71 3.82 16.32 0.81
CA VAL A 71 4.28 15.73 2.08
C VAL A 71 5.51 16.45 2.66
N GLU A 72 6.19 17.28 1.87
CA GLU A 72 7.28 18.14 2.30
C GLU A 72 6.81 19.14 3.37
N GLY A 73 7.62 19.34 4.42
CA GLY A 73 7.31 20.26 5.51
C GLY A 73 6.18 19.80 6.46
N LYS A 74 5.39 18.77 6.11
CA LYS A 74 4.46 18.15 7.07
C LYS A 74 5.27 17.42 8.15
N SER A 75 4.98 17.71 9.41
CA SER A 75 5.39 16.84 10.51
C SER A 75 4.86 15.43 10.26
N LYS A 76 5.68 14.40 10.49
CA LYS A 76 5.25 13.02 10.33
C LYS A 76 4.22 12.69 11.41
N ASN A 77 2.95 12.66 11.02
CA ASN A 77 1.87 12.16 11.85
C ASN A 77 1.93 10.63 11.88
N VAL A 78 1.86 10.07 13.09
CA VAL A 78 1.75 8.62 13.34
C VAL A 78 0.69 8.44 14.43
N GLY A 79 -0.28 7.56 14.21
CA GLY A 79 -1.32 7.25 15.19
C GLY A 79 -0.78 6.54 16.44
N PRO A 80 -1.54 6.52 17.55
CA PRO A 80 -1.14 5.81 18.75
C PRO A 80 -1.17 4.28 18.54
N GLY A 81 -0.04 3.62 18.79
CA GLY A 81 0.09 2.16 18.74
C GLY A 81 0.97 1.66 17.59
N LYS A 82 0.98 0.34 17.38
CA LYS A 82 1.65 -0.29 16.23
C LYS A 82 0.62 -0.68 15.19
N VAL A 83 0.96 -0.63 13.90
CA VAL A 83 0.07 -1.12 12.82
C VAL A 83 -0.41 -2.54 13.11
N ALA A 84 -1.74 -2.69 13.06
CA ALA A 84 -2.42 -3.95 13.33
C ALA A 84 -1.99 -5.06 12.35
N ARG A 85 -1.82 -6.27 12.89
CA ARG A 85 -1.38 -7.46 12.14
C ARG A 85 -2.47 -8.52 12.16
N GLY A 86 -2.77 -9.08 10.99
CA GLY A 86 -3.49 -10.34 10.83
C GLY A 86 -2.56 -11.50 10.46
N SER A 87 -3.13 -12.59 9.98
CA SER A 87 -2.37 -13.70 9.38
C SER A 87 -1.73 -13.29 8.06
N ALA A 88 -0.52 -13.79 7.79
CA ALA A 88 0.17 -13.58 6.52
C ALA A 88 -0.68 -14.08 5.34
N LYS A 89 -0.91 -13.23 4.33
CA LYS A 89 -1.72 -13.54 3.15
C LYS A 89 -1.02 -13.03 1.89
N ILE A 90 -0.99 -13.85 0.85
CA ILE A 90 -0.47 -13.48 -0.49
C ILE A 90 -1.52 -13.83 -1.53
N ILE A 91 -1.75 -12.92 -2.48
CA ILE A 91 -2.75 -13.04 -3.55
C ILE A 91 -2.02 -12.87 -4.88
N GLY A 92 -2.03 -13.92 -5.72
CA GLY A 92 -1.43 -13.88 -7.06
C GLY A 92 0.09 -13.63 -7.12
N GLY A 93 0.80 -13.78 -6.00
CA GLY A 93 2.24 -13.54 -5.87
C GLY A 93 3.01 -14.77 -5.40
N THR A 94 4.35 -14.72 -5.49
CA THR A 94 5.23 -15.76 -4.97
C THR A 94 5.29 -15.69 -3.44
N SER A 95 5.00 -16.81 -2.76
CA SER A 95 5.11 -16.90 -1.29
C SER A 95 6.54 -16.96 -0.79
N THR A 96 7.48 -17.23 -1.69
CA THR A 96 8.86 -17.50 -1.36
C THR A 96 9.57 -16.20 -1.06
N ALA A 97 9.64 -15.87 0.22
CA ALA A 97 10.68 -15.05 0.82
C ALA A 97 12.06 -15.73 0.66
N VAL A 98 12.50 -15.94 -0.59
CA VAL A 98 13.88 -16.31 -0.88
C VAL A 98 14.70 -15.05 -0.67
N ALA A 99 15.24 -14.89 0.54
CA ALA A 99 16.41 -14.05 0.71
C ALA A 99 17.43 -14.54 -0.35
N PRO A 100 17.95 -13.65 -1.23
CA PRO A 100 18.78 -14.09 -2.34
C PRO A 100 19.97 -14.88 -1.78
N LYS A 101 20.21 -16.09 -2.34
CA LYS A 101 21.23 -17.03 -1.84
C LYS A 101 22.63 -16.40 -1.70
N VAL A 102 22.87 -15.35 -2.47
CA VAL A 102 24.00 -14.42 -2.31
C VAL A 102 23.45 -13.10 -1.79
N ARG A 103 24.03 -12.55 -0.71
CA ARG A 103 23.74 -11.20 -0.23
C ARG A 103 24.15 -10.18 -1.31
N GLN A 104 23.21 -9.77 -2.16
CA GLN A 104 23.43 -8.69 -3.11
C GLN A 104 23.59 -7.37 -2.36
N ALA A 105 24.64 -6.62 -2.69
CA ALA A 105 24.83 -5.25 -2.21
C ALA A 105 23.59 -4.39 -2.53
N ALA A 106 23.30 -3.41 -1.69
CA ALA A 106 22.18 -2.50 -1.93
C ALA A 106 22.47 -1.61 -3.15
N HIS A 107 21.50 -1.49 -4.05
CA HIS A 107 21.52 -0.50 -5.12
C HIS A 107 20.74 0.73 -4.67
N GLY A 108 21.48 1.78 -4.32
CA GLY A 108 20.92 3.07 -3.89
C GLY A 108 20.13 3.80 -4.98
N GLY A 109 20.23 3.39 -6.24
CA GLY A 109 19.25 3.70 -7.27
C GLY A 109 19.79 4.31 -8.57
N GLY A 110 18.97 4.24 -9.61
CA GLY A 110 19.24 4.73 -10.96
C GLY A 110 18.08 4.40 -11.90
N TYR A 111 18.20 4.74 -13.20
CA TYR A 111 17.22 4.32 -14.20
C TYR A 111 17.23 2.80 -14.37
N TYR A 112 16.05 2.19 -14.45
CA TYR A 112 15.93 0.76 -14.68
C TYR A 112 16.05 0.44 -16.18
N THR A 113 17.02 -0.40 -16.52
CA THR A 113 17.32 -0.84 -17.89
C THR A 113 16.94 -2.29 -18.16
N GLY A 114 16.40 -2.99 -17.16
CA GLY A 114 15.88 -4.34 -17.32
C GLY A 114 14.51 -4.36 -18.01
N GLY A 115 14.08 -5.55 -18.42
CA GLY A 115 12.77 -5.80 -19.00
C GLY A 115 11.82 -6.48 -18.02
N GLY A 116 11.03 -7.41 -18.55
CA GLY A 116 10.12 -8.23 -17.76
C GLY A 116 8.85 -7.48 -17.32
N LYS A 117 8.02 -8.20 -16.56
CA LYS A 117 6.65 -7.80 -16.25
C LYS A 117 6.55 -6.52 -15.41
N VAL A 118 7.58 -6.17 -14.64
CA VAL A 118 7.61 -4.94 -13.83
C VAL A 118 7.46 -3.68 -14.67
N VAL A 119 8.03 -3.66 -15.88
CA VAL A 119 7.98 -2.51 -16.79
C VAL A 119 6.56 -2.30 -17.31
N GLN A 120 5.83 -3.39 -17.55
CA GLN A 120 4.44 -3.36 -18.01
C GLN A 120 3.49 -2.98 -16.87
N THR A 121 3.65 -3.56 -15.68
CA THR A 121 2.72 -3.33 -14.57
C THR A 121 2.97 -2.02 -13.83
N THR A 122 4.20 -1.48 -13.83
CA THR A 122 4.54 -0.21 -13.19
C THR A 122 4.25 0.94 -14.14
N GLY A 123 3.61 1.99 -13.63
CA GLY A 123 3.20 3.14 -14.44
C GLY A 123 3.35 4.45 -13.71
N LYS A 124 3.32 5.53 -14.49
CA LYS A 124 3.28 6.89 -13.98
C LYS A 124 1.83 7.29 -13.75
N ILE A 125 1.56 7.98 -12.66
CA ILE A 125 0.24 8.52 -12.31
C ILE A 125 0.27 10.01 -12.56
N PHE A 126 -0.81 10.53 -13.14
CA PHE A 126 -1.09 11.96 -13.27
C PHE A 126 -2.40 12.26 -12.58
N PHE A 127 -2.46 13.30 -11.76
CA PHE A 127 -3.64 13.65 -10.98
C PHE A 127 -3.69 15.15 -10.67
N THR A 128 -4.88 15.67 -10.42
CA THR A 128 -5.06 17.05 -9.94
C THR A 128 -5.49 17.00 -8.47
N LEU A 129 -4.81 17.75 -7.60
CA LEU A 129 -5.12 17.85 -6.16
C LEU A 129 -5.01 19.32 -5.72
N ALA A 130 -5.93 19.82 -4.90
CA ALA A 130 -6.03 21.24 -4.54
C ALA A 130 -5.87 22.22 -5.75
N GLY A 131 -6.38 21.84 -6.93
CA GLY A 131 -6.30 22.63 -8.16
C GLY A 131 -4.96 22.60 -8.92
N SER A 132 -3.94 21.87 -8.43
CA SER A 132 -2.63 21.71 -9.08
C SER A 132 -2.44 20.32 -9.67
N ASP A 133 -1.74 20.23 -10.80
CA ASP A 133 -1.42 18.97 -11.49
C ASP A 133 -0.11 18.36 -10.97
N TYR A 134 -0.16 17.08 -10.59
CA TYR A 134 0.92 16.33 -9.94
C TYR A 134 1.22 14.99 -10.63
N VAL A 135 2.42 14.46 -10.37
CA VAL A 135 2.87 13.13 -10.77
C VAL A 135 3.22 12.24 -9.59
N CYS A 136 2.81 10.98 -9.69
CA CYS A 136 3.16 9.88 -8.82
C CYS A 136 3.52 8.64 -9.67
N SER A 137 3.69 7.50 -8.99
CA SER A 137 3.90 6.17 -9.56
C SER A 137 2.90 5.18 -8.96
N GLY A 138 2.69 4.05 -9.63
CA GLY A 138 1.88 2.96 -9.11
C GLY A 138 2.13 1.66 -9.85
N SER A 139 1.43 0.60 -9.43
CA SER A 139 1.46 -0.72 -10.08
C SER A 139 0.07 -1.28 -10.30
N SER A 140 -0.16 -1.90 -11.46
CA SER A 140 -1.29 -2.82 -11.62
C SER A 140 -1.14 -3.99 -10.64
N THR A 141 -2.20 -4.25 -9.89
CA THR A 141 -2.26 -5.19 -8.76
C THR A 141 -3.37 -6.21 -9.01
N VAL A 142 -3.11 -7.48 -8.69
CA VAL A 142 -4.10 -8.57 -8.86
C VAL A 142 -5.36 -8.21 -8.05
N ALA A 143 -6.52 -8.30 -8.70
CA ALA A 143 -7.83 -7.96 -8.14
C ALA A 143 -8.93 -8.68 -8.92
N ALA A 144 -10.04 -9.05 -8.26
CA ALA A 144 -11.19 -9.67 -8.92
C ALA A 144 -11.74 -8.80 -10.06
N ASN A 145 -11.76 -7.48 -9.89
CA ASN A 145 -12.20 -6.52 -10.90
C ASN A 145 -11.22 -6.27 -12.07
N LYS A 146 -10.04 -6.92 -12.09
CA LYS A 146 -8.99 -6.76 -13.13
C LYS A 146 -8.51 -5.33 -13.41
N SER A 147 -8.82 -4.37 -12.54
CA SER A 147 -8.75 -2.94 -12.85
C SER A 147 -8.19 -2.12 -11.69
N LEU A 148 -7.30 -2.71 -10.89
CA LEU A 148 -6.77 -2.10 -9.67
C LEU A 148 -5.33 -1.61 -9.84
N VAL A 149 -5.09 -0.37 -9.45
CA VAL A 149 -3.78 0.26 -9.30
C VAL A 149 -3.50 0.46 -7.82
N GLN A 150 -2.35 0.02 -7.34
CA GLN A 150 -1.80 0.36 -6.02
C GLN A 150 -0.88 1.59 -6.14
N THR A 151 -0.99 2.52 -5.20
CA THR A 151 -0.19 3.76 -5.10
C THR A 151 -0.16 4.24 -3.63
N ALA A 152 0.40 5.41 -3.33
CA ALA A 152 0.38 5.98 -1.99
C ALA A 152 -0.94 6.74 -1.73
N GLY A 153 -1.30 6.95 -0.46
CA GLY A 153 -2.47 7.74 -0.07
C GLY A 153 -2.37 9.18 -0.58
N HIS A 154 -1.21 9.82 -0.39
CA HIS A 154 -0.95 11.20 -0.86
C HIS A 154 -0.99 11.37 -2.39
N CYS A 155 -0.90 10.27 -3.15
CA CYS A 155 -1.06 10.27 -4.61
C CYS A 155 -2.54 10.32 -5.06
N LEU A 156 -3.51 10.23 -4.13
CA LEU A 156 -4.94 10.32 -4.44
C LEU A 156 -5.82 11.02 -3.40
N ASN A 157 -5.29 11.41 -2.24
CA ASN A 157 -5.98 12.15 -1.18
C ASN A 157 -5.03 13.09 -0.43
N GLU A 158 -5.49 14.28 -0.04
CA GLU A 158 -4.70 15.36 0.59
C GLU A 158 -4.02 14.98 1.92
N GLY A 159 -4.56 14.02 2.68
CA GLY A 159 -3.96 13.51 3.92
C GLY A 159 -3.69 14.57 4.99
N PRO A 160 -4.72 15.08 5.70
CA PRO A 160 -6.14 14.83 5.49
C PRO A 160 -6.75 15.71 4.39
N GLY A 161 -7.96 15.37 3.93
CA GLY A 161 -8.77 16.26 3.09
C GLY A 161 -9.38 15.60 1.85
N GLY A 162 -9.46 16.36 0.76
CA GLY A 162 -10.09 15.98 -0.48
C GLY A 162 -9.34 14.88 -1.24
N PHE A 163 -10.10 14.07 -1.98
CA PHE A 163 -9.52 13.17 -2.99
C PHE A 163 -9.26 13.89 -4.30
N ALA A 164 -8.23 13.43 -5.01
CA ALA A 164 -7.84 13.87 -6.34
C ALA A 164 -9.00 13.89 -7.35
N THR A 165 -8.81 14.71 -8.39
CA THR A 165 -9.56 14.70 -9.64
C THR A 165 -8.61 14.38 -10.79
N ASN A 166 -9.15 14.09 -11.97
CA ASN A 166 -8.39 13.76 -13.18
C ASN A 166 -7.39 12.59 -13.01
N PHE A 167 -7.51 11.74 -11.98
CA PHE A 167 -6.52 10.67 -11.72
C PHE A 167 -6.45 9.71 -12.92
N THR A 168 -5.24 9.51 -13.44
CA THR A 168 -4.96 8.66 -14.60
C THR A 168 -3.66 7.89 -14.39
N PHE A 169 -3.73 6.57 -14.60
CA PHE A 169 -2.58 5.68 -14.59
C PHE A 169 -2.11 5.39 -16.02
N VAL A 170 -0.80 5.49 -16.25
CA VAL A 170 -0.15 5.22 -17.54
C VAL A 170 0.92 4.13 -17.36
N PRO A 171 0.56 2.85 -17.55
CA PRO A 171 1.52 1.74 -17.45
C PRO A 171 2.57 1.79 -18.55
N ALA A 172 3.81 1.41 -18.21
CA ALA A 172 4.99 1.51 -19.08
C ALA A 172 5.20 2.89 -19.73
N TYR A 173 4.85 3.97 -19.01
CA TYR A 173 5.12 5.34 -19.45
C TYR A 173 6.59 5.54 -19.81
N ASN A 174 6.86 6.21 -20.94
CA ASN A 174 8.23 6.49 -21.37
C ASN A 174 8.28 7.78 -22.20
N ASN A 175 8.92 8.83 -21.67
CA ASN A 175 9.12 10.11 -22.35
C ASN A 175 7.86 10.76 -22.96
N GLY A 176 6.71 10.61 -22.30
CA GLY A 176 5.41 11.09 -22.79
C GLY A 176 4.60 10.08 -23.62
N ALA A 177 5.14 8.89 -23.90
CA ALA A 177 4.43 7.80 -24.54
C ALA A 177 3.57 7.00 -23.53
N ALA A 178 2.39 6.57 -23.99
CA ALA A 178 1.44 5.75 -23.25
C ALA A 178 1.16 4.45 -24.04
N PRO A 179 2.11 3.50 -24.11
CA PRO A 179 2.07 2.38 -25.07
C PRO A 179 0.90 1.42 -24.89
N TYR A 180 0.33 1.35 -23.68
CA TYR A 180 -0.86 0.56 -23.35
C TYR A 180 -2.12 1.43 -23.16
N GLY A 181 -2.07 2.71 -23.51
CA GLY A 181 -3.12 3.69 -23.28
C GLY A 181 -3.08 4.35 -21.90
N GLN A 182 -4.12 5.14 -21.62
CA GLN A 182 -4.30 5.88 -20.37
C GLN A 182 -5.54 5.35 -19.64
N PHE A 183 -5.40 5.07 -18.34
CA PHE A 183 -6.45 4.45 -17.52
C PHE A 183 -6.95 5.44 -16.46
N ALA A 184 -8.05 6.14 -16.76
CA ALA A 184 -8.69 7.07 -15.82
C ALA A 184 -9.36 6.33 -14.65
N ALA A 185 -9.30 6.87 -13.44
CA ALA A 185 -9.95 6.26 -12.28
C ALA A 185 -11.48 6.36 -12.35
N THR A 186 -12.17 5.29 -11.92
CA THR A 186 -13.61 5.28 -11.60
C THR A 186 -13.84 5.45 -10.11
N ASN A 187 -12.94 4.93 -9.28
CA ASN A 187 -13.02 5.01 -7.82
C ASN A 187 -11.62 5.16 -7.22
N LEU A 188 -11.51 5.96 -6.16
CA LEU A 188 -10.29 6.12 -5.36
C LEU A 188 -10.59 5.64 -3.94
N TYR A 189 -9.63 4.95 -3.32
CA TYR A 189 -9.74 4.36 -1.98
C TYR A 189 -8.46 4.64 -1.18
N THR A 190 -8.59 4.94 0.10
CA THR A 190 -7.48 5.06 1.05
C THR A 190 -7.94 4.67 2.45
N SER A 191 -7.03 4.64 3.41
CA SER A 191 -7.34 4.36 4.80
C SER A 191 -8.05 5.54 5.47
N THR A 192 -8.91 5.26 6.45
CA THR A 192 -9.50 6.30 7.32
C THR A 192 -8.41 7.07 8.07
N GLN A 193 -7.35 6.38 8.49
CA GLN A 193 -6.17 6.94 9.13
C GLN A 193 -5.48 7.99 8.24
N TRP A 194 -5.20 7.68 6.97
CA TRP A 194 -4.66 8.65 6.03
C TRP A 194 -5.63 9.81 5.77
N ALA A 195 -6.87 9.52 5.39
CA ALA A 195 -7.84 10.54 4.98
C ALA A 195 -8.23 11.53 6.09
N SER A 196 -8.15 11.13 7.36
CA SER A 196 -8.56 11.94 8.52
C SER A 196 -7.40 12.60 9.28
N SER A 197 -6.19 12.05 9.25
CA SER A 197 -5.04 12.61 10.00
C SER A 197 -3.71 12.68 9.25
N GLY A 198 -3.62 12.13 8.03
CA GLY A 198 -2.35 12.04 7.29
C GLY A 198 -1.34 11.10 7.95
N ASP A 199 -1.82 10.03 8.60
CA ASP A 199 -0.99 9.04 9.27
C ASP A 199 -0.13 8.24 8.27
N PHE A 200 1.19 8.42 8.33
CA PHE A 200 2.13 7.82 7.39
C PHE A 200 2.22 6.29 7.50
N ASP A 201 1.91 5.70 8.66
CA ASP A 201 1.84 4.23 8.82
C ASP A 201 0.76 3.62 7.90
N TYR A 202 -0.14 4.44 7.35
CA TYR A 202 -1.24 4.06 6.47
C TYR A 202 -1.33 4.90 5.18
N ASP A 203 -0.22 5.49 4.71
CA ASP A 203 -0.11 6.22 3.42
C ASP A 203 -0.23 5.26 2.21
N ILE A 204 -1.40 4.65 2.06
CA ILE A 204 -1.75 3.71 0.99
C ILE A 204 -2.95 4.22 0.20
N GLY A 205 -2.91 4.04 -1.11
CA GLY A 205 -3.98 4.35 -2.03
C GLY A 205 -4.24 3.20 -3.00
N TYR A 206 -5.50 2.94 -3.28
CA TYR A 206 -5.91 2.11 -4.40
C TYR A 206 -6.82 2.90 -5.34
N ALA A 207 -6.57 2.79 -6.64
CA ALA A 207 -7.43 3.36 -7.67
C ALA A 207 -8.01 2.23 -8.52
N LYS A 208 -9.34 2.11 -8.55
CA LYS A 208 -10.02 1.31 -9.55
C LYS A 208 -10.14 2.15 -10.81
N VAL A 209 -9.64 1.64 -11.93
CA VAL A 209 -9.61 2.35 -13.21
C VAL A 209 -10.64 1.81 -14.21
N GLY A 210 -11.01 2.66 -15.16
CA GLY A 210 -11.83 2.26 -16.30
C GLY A 210 -11.03 1.47 -17.34
N THR A 211 -11.66 1.13 -18.46
CA THR A 211 -10.98 0.48 -19.59
C THR A 211 -10.22 1.50 -20.44
N SER A 212 -9.15 1.03 -21.11
CA SER A 212 -8.44 1.77 -22.15
C SER A 212 -8.31 0.89 -23.39
N GLY A 213 -8.59 1.41 -24.58
CA GLY A 213 -8.64 0.62 -25.82
C GLY A 213 -9.59 -0.59 -25.76
N GLY A 214 -10.66 -0.51 -24.96
CA GLY A 214 -11.60 -1.62 -24.72
C GLY A 214 -11.13 -2.70 -23.74
N LYS A 215 -9.90 -2.62 -23.20
CA LYS A 215 -9.34 -3.61 -22.27
C LYS A 215 -9.41 -3.15 -20.81
N THR A 216 -9.56 -4.09 -19.88
CA THR A 216 -9.26 -3.85 -18.45
C THR A 216 -7.75 -3.63 -18.27
N LEU A 217 -7.33 -3.12 -17.12
CA LEU A 217 -5.91 -2.90 -16.85
C LEU A 217 -5.13 -4.22 -16.86
N THR A 218 -5.62 -5.24 -16.16
CA THR A 218 -4.95 -6.55 -16.09
C THR A 218 -4.94 -7.26 -17.44
N ASP A 219 -5.98 -7.11 -18.28
CA ASP A 219 -5.98 -7.68 -19.64
C ASP A 219 -5.08 -6.91 -20.62
N ALA A 220 -4.65 -5.69 -20.26
CA ALA A 220 -3.72 -4.89 -21.05
C ALA A 220 -2.24 -5.12 -20.68
N VAL A 221 -1.90 -5.22 -19.39
CA VAL A 221 -0.50 -5.26 -18.90
C VAL A 221 -0.20 -6.35 -17.85
N GLY A 222 -1.16 -7.24 -17.58
CA GLY A 222 -1.09 -8.15 -16.43
C GLY A 222 -1.16 -7.39 -15.10
N ALA A 223 -0.99 -8.09 -13.99
CA ALA A 223 -1.02 -7.47 -12.66
C ALA A 223 -0.09 -8.20 -11.68
N GLN A 224 0.54 -7.49 -10.75
CA GLN A 224 1.45 -8.09 -9.77
C GLN A 224 0.68 -8.62 -8.55
N GLY A 225 1.19 -9.69 -7.94
CA GLY A 225 0.62 -10.20 -6.70
C GLY A 225 0.83 -9.24 -5.54
N VAL A 226 0.02 -9.37 -4.48
CA VAL A 226 0.09 -8.52 -3.28
C VAL A 226 0.13 -9.35 -2.00
N GLY A 227 0.88 -8.87 -1.01
CA GLY A 227 1.12 -9.54 0.27
C GLY A 227 0.80 -8.65 1.47
N PHE A 228 0.08 -9.21 2.43
CA PHE A 228 -0.34 -8.54 3.67
C PHE A 228 0.12 -9.33 4.89
N ASN A 229 0.40 -8.62 5.99
CA ASN A 229 0.88 -9.14 7.27
C ASN A 229 2.13 -10.01 7.17
N LEU A 230 2.98 -9.77 6.16
CA LEU A 230 4.20 -10.55 5.96
C LEU A 230 5.29 -10.19 6.98
N ALA A 231 6.33 -11.02 7.04
CA ALA A 231 7.53 -10.74 7.82
C ALA A 231 8.17 -9.40 7.40
N ARG A 232 8.74 -8.69 8.36
CA ARG A 232 9.46 -7.42 8.15
C ARG A 232 10.92 -7.68 7.77
N GLY A 233 11.66 -6.63 7.42
CA GLY A 233 13.10 -6.71 7.15
C GLY A 233 13.48 -7.53 5.91
N GLN A 234 12.59 -7.61 4.93
CA GLN A 234 12.79 -8.40 3.71
C GLN A 234 13.74 -7.72 2.73
N TYR A 235 14.43 -8.52 1.91
CA TYR A 235 15.13 -8.00 0.75
C TYR A 235 14.11 -7.54 -0.30
N THR A 236 14.12 -6.25 -0.60
CA THR A 236 13.06 -5.56 -1.34
C THR A 236 13.62 -4.86 -2.57
N TYR A 237 12.84 -4.86 -3.64
CA TYR A 237 13.08 -4.03 -4.83
C TYR A 237 11.99 -2.98 -4.94
N SER A 238 12.36 -1.70 -4.99
CA SER A 238 11.44 -0.58 -5.23
C SER A 238 11.58 -0.06 -6.66
N PHE A 239 10.47 0.37 -7.26
CA PHE A 239 10.43 1.01 -8.58
C PHE A 239 9.59 2.29 -8.55
N GLY A 240 9.80 3.21 -9.50
CA GLY A 240 9.00 4.42 -9.65
C GLY A 240 9.45 5.33 -10.79
N TYR A 241 8.80 6.48 -10.94
CA TYR A 241 9.09 7.53 -11.93
C TYR A 241 9.51 8.85 -11.25
N PRO A 242 10.68 8.88 -10.56
CA PRO A 242 11.20 10.08 -9.91
C PRO A 242 11.34 11.23 -10.91
N ALA A 243 10.89 12.42 -10.51
CA ALA A 243 10.64 13.57 -11.38
C ALA A 243 11.39 14.85 -10.97
N ALA A 244 12.11 14.84 -9.85
CA ALA A 244 13.04 15.89 -9.48
C ALA A 244 14.52 15.46 -9.68
N SER A 245 15.40 16.43 -9.91
CA SER A 245 16.84 16.25 -10.20
C SER A 245 17.52 15.26 -9.24
N PRO A 246 18.36 14.33 -9.72
CA PRO A 246 18.89 14.18 -11.09
C PRO A 246 17.94 13.47 -12.07
N TYR A 247 16.71 13.16 -11.65
CA TYR A 247 15.73 12.49 -12.49
C TYR A 247 14.81 13.48 -13.21
N ALA A 248 14.28 13.07 -14.37
CA ALA A 248 13.41 13.91 -15.22
C ALA A 248 11.95 13.44 -15.26
N GLY A 249 11.56 12.39 -14.53
CA GLY A 249 10.18 11.88 -14.51
C GLY A 249 9.81 10.99 -15.69
N GLU A 250 10.66 10.93 -16.72
CA GLU A 250 10.35 10.34 -18.02
C GLU A 250 10.59 8.84 -18.16
N LYS A 251 11.30 8.23 -17.20
CA LYS A 251 11.69 6.81 -17.23
C LYS A 251 11.53 6.18 -15.86
N ILE A 252 11.29 4.87 -15.86
CA ILE A 252 11.29 4.06 -14.65
C ILE A 252 12.70 4.01 -14.04
N ALA A 253 12.76 4.19 -12.72
CA ALA A 253 13.93 4.04 -11.88
C ALA A 253 13.64 2.96 -10.83
N TRP A 254 14.70 2.50 -10.16
CA TRP A 254 14.61 1.43 -9.16
C TRP A 254 15.67 1.57 -8.06
N CYS A 255 15.44 0.90 -6.93
CA CYS A 255 16.35 0.73 -5.81
C CYS A 255 16.19 -0.70 -5.27
N HIS A 256 17.22 -1.30 -4.65
CA HIS A 256 17.04 -2.59 -3.96
C HIS A 256 17.99 -2.80 -2.77
N GLY A 257 17.57 -3.61 -1.80
CA GLY A 257 18.32 -3.87 -0.58
C GLY A 257 17.45 -4.48 0.53
N THR A 258 18.07 -4.80 1.67
CA THR A 258 17.35 -5.17 2.89
C THR A 258 16.73 -3.94 3.53
N VAL A 259 15.43 -3.97 3.81
CA VAL A 259 14.74 -2.85 4.48
C VAL A 259 15.01 -2.85 5.98
N VAL A 260 15.11 -1.66 6.57
CA VAL A 260 15.30 -1.44 8.02
C VAL A 260 14.04 -0.85 8.65
N ALA A 261 13.92 -0.91 9.98
CA ALA A 261 12.82 -0.22 10.68
C ALA A 261 13.02 1.31 10.63
N ASP A 262 11.92 2.06 10.67
CA ASP A 262 11.98 3.48 11.04
C ASP A 262 12.26 3.59 12.55
N THR A 263 13.50 3.97 12.88
CA THR A 263 13.95 4.26 14.24
C THR A 263 14.05 5.76 14.52
N TYR A 264 13.85 6.60 13.51
CA TYR A 264 14.01 8.04 13.61
C TYR A 264 12.68 8.77 13.84
N GLY A 265 11.61 8.36 13.13
CA GLY A 265 10.24 8.82 13.38
C GLY A 265 9.39 7.90 14.26
N GLY A 266 9.94 6.78 14.74
CA GLY A 266 9.28 5.89 15.70
C GLY A 266 8.06 5.12 15.19
N SER A 267 7.85 5.06 13.88
CA SER A 267 6.66 4.49 13.24
C SER A 267 6.72 2.96 13.03
N SER A 268 5.69 2.42 12.39
CA SER A 268 5.65 1.06 11.83
C SER A 268 6.13 1.00 10.37
N ASP A 269 6.71 2.05 9.80
CA ASP A 269 7.28 2.05 8.45
C ASP A 269 8.56 1.21 8.31
N GLN A 270 8.96 0.96 7.06
CA GLN A 270 10.26 0.38 6.72
C GLN A 270 11.01 1.30 5.76
N GLY A 271 12.32 1.47 5.98
CA GLY A 271 13.21 2.27 5.14
C GLY A 271 14.08 1.41 4.21
N LEU A 272 14.19 1.81 2.95
CA LEU A 272 15.06 1.24 1.93
C LEU A 272 16.06 2.31 1.46
N ALA A 273 17.36 2.02 1.49
CA ALA A 273 18.38 2.93 0.96
C ALA A 273 18.12 3.23 -0.52
N CYS A 274 17.74 4.48 -0.83
CA CYS A 274 17.20 4.82 -2.14
C CYS A 274 17.28 6.32 -2.45
N ASN A 275 17.82 6.67 -3.61
CA ASN A 275 18.05 8.02 -4.10
C ASN A 275 16.91 8.55 -5.00
N MET A 276 15.88 7.74 -5.27
CA MET A 276 14.69 8.21 -5.99
C MET A 276 14.08 9.43 -5.28
N THR A 277 13.64 10.39 -6.10
CA THR A 277 13.11 11.69 -5.71
C THR A 277 11.58 11.74 -5.85
N GLY A 278 10.97 12.90 -5.57
CA GLY A 278 9.52 13.11 -5.69
C GLY A 278 8.96 12.63 -7.03
N GLY A 279 7.73 12.13 -7.03
CA GLY A 279 7.11 11.46 -8.19
C GLY A 279 7.38 9.95 -8.27
N SER A 280 8.41 9.44 -7.59
CA SER A 280 8.52 7.99 -7.32
C SER A 280 7.49 7.47 -6.31
N SER A 281 6.87 8.37 -5.54
CA SER A 281 5.76 8.14 -4.61
C SER A 281 4.68 7.22 -5.18
N GLY A 282 4.16 6.31 -4.37
CA GLY A 282 3.24 5.24 -4.76
C GLY A 282 3.85 4.11 -5.59
N GLY A 283 5.10 4.27 -6.04
CA GLY A 283 5.82 3.25 -6.79
C GLY A 283 6.01 1.96 -5.97
N PRO A 284 5.91 0.79 -6.61
CA PRO A 284 5.77 -0.49 -5.92
C PRO A 284 7.05 -0.95 -5.22
N TRP A 285 6.91 -1.55 -4.03
CA TRP A 285 7.94 -2.35 -3.37
C TRP A 285 7.61 -3.83 -3.48
N PHE A 286 8.56 -4.62 -3.98
CA PHE A 286 8.42 -6.07 -4.18
C PHE A 286 9.31 -6.87 -3.23
N SER A 287 8.69 -7.81 -2.51
CA SER A 287 9.36 -8.96 -1.90
C SER A 287 9.35 -10.15 -2.87
N GLY A 288 10.35 -11.03 -2.80
CA GLY A 288 10.43 -12.23 -3.65
C GLY A 288 10.56 -11.92 -5.15
N TYR A 289 11.09 -10.74 -5.50
CA TYR A 289 11.21 -10.25 -6.86
C TYR A 289 12.20 -11.06 -7.70
N SER A 290 11.77 -11.48 -8.89
CA SER A 290 12.58 -12.15 -9.89
C SER A 290 13.07 -11.15 -10.93
N THR A 291 14.38 -10.89 -10.97
CA THR A 291 15.01 -9.98 -11.94
C THR A 291 14.95 -10.48 -13.38
N SER A 292 14.73 -11.77 -13.62
CA SER A 292 14.60 -12.36 -14.96
C SER A 292 13.18 -12.27 -15.52
N THR A 293 12.15 -12.30 -14.68
CA THR A 293 10.73 -12.27 -15.12
C THR A 293 10.03 -10.94 -14.85
N GLY A 294 10.54 -10.13 -13.93
CA GLY A 294 9.87 -8.93 -13.44
C GLY A 294 8.62 -9.21 -12.60
N VAL A 295 8.50 -10.42 -12.05
CA VAL A 295 7.42 -10.84 -11.15
C VAL A 295 7.87 -10.66 -9.69
N GLY A 296 6.98 -10.17 -8.83
CA GLY A 296 7.19 -10.15 -7.39
C GLY A 296 5.87 -9.96 -6.63
N THR A 297 5.95 -10.01 -5.30
CA THR A 297 4.81 -9.75 -4.41
C THR A 297 4.92 -8.33 -3.87
N LEU A 298 3.92 -7.49 -4.16
CA LEU A 298 3.79 -6.13 -3.63
C LEU A 298 3.63 -6.17 -2.11
N THR A 299 4.52 -5.49 -1.38
CA THR A 299 4.54 -5.48 0.09
C THR A 299 4.64 -4.09 0.72
N SER A 300 4.85 -3.05 -0.08
CA SER A 300 4.80 -1.65 0.32
C SER A 300 4.71 -0.73 -0.93
N VAL A 301 4.79 0.57 -0.71
CA VAL A 301 4.94 1.62 -1.75
C VAL A 301 5.99 2.65 -1.30
N ASN A 302 6.60 3.37 -2.25
CA ASN A 302 7.33 4.59 -1.92
C ASN A 302 6.36 5.61 -1.30
N SER A 303 6.62 6.07 -0.08
CA SER A 303 5.77 7.06 0.61
C SER A 303 6.53 8.37 0.83
N PHE A 304 7.50 8.41 1.75
CA PHE A 304 8.21 9.64 2.14
C PHE A 304 9.72 9.42 2.32
N LYS A 305 10.43 10.54 2.55
CA LYS A 305 11.83 10.57 3.01
C LYS A 305 11.95 11.61 4.12
N TYR A 306 12.89 11.42 5.03
CA TYR A 306 13.29 12.49 5.94
C TYR A 306 14.24 13.47 5.22
N THR A 307 14.04 14.77 5.43
CA THR A 307 14.92 15.82 4.91
C THR A 307 16.26 15.91 5.63
N ALA A 308 16.34 15.38 6.86
CA ALA A 308 17.54 15.36 7.69
C ALA A 308 17.60 14.11 8.59
N GLY A 309 18.68 13.95 9.34
CA GLY A 309 18.85 12.87 10.31
C GLY A 309 19.43 11.57 9.72
N PRO A 310 19.70 10.56 10.57
CA PRO A 310 20.52 9.39 10.23
C PRO A 310 19.89 8.43 9.23
N GLN A 311 18.57 8.55 8.96
CA GLN A 311 17.86 7.71 7.98
C GLN A 311 17.35 8.50 6.76
N SER A 312 17.79 9.74 6.55
CA SER A 312 17.42 10.60 5.39
C SER A 312 17.78 10.00 4.01
N GLY A 313 18.79 9.13 3.94
CA GLY A 313 19.15 8.38 2.73
C GLY A 313 18.14 7.30 2.31
N ASN A 314 17.12 7.03 3.13
CA ASN A 314 16.11 6.01 2.86
C ASN A 314 14.85 6.61 2.22
N MET A 315 14.27 5.84 1.29
CA MET A 315 12.85 5.92 0.96
C MET A 315 12.10 5.05 1.95
N PHE A 316 11.01 5.56 2.52
CA PHE A 316 10.16 4.82 3.44
C PHE A 316 8.87 4.36 2.77
N GLY A 317 8.33 3.26 3.27
CA GLY A 317 7.05 2.72 2.84
C GLY A 317 6.26 2.09 3.99
N PRO A 318 4.91 2.23 3.99
CA PRO A 318 4.05 1.72 5.03
C PRO A 318 4.03 0.19 5.07
N TYR A 319 3.80 -0.34 6.26
CA TYR A 319 3.64 -1.78 6.45
C TYR A 319 2.23 -2.22 6.07
N PHE A 320 2.13 -3.19 5.16
CA PHE A 320 0.84 -3.73 4.70
C PHE A 320 0.21 -4.65 5.74
N GLY A 321 -0.29 -4.06 6.83
CA GLY A 321 -1.04 -4.72 7.90
C GLY A 321 -2.51 -4.95 7.54
N SER A 322 -3.32 -5.29 8.56
CA SER A 322 -4.73 -5.66 8.37
C SER A 322 -5.61 -4.51 7.87
N VAL A 323 -5.30 -3.25 8.25
CA VAL A 323 -5.97 -2.06 7.72
C VAL A 323 -5.77 -1.94 6.21
N VAL A 324 -4.52 -2.05 5.75
CA VAL A 324 -4.15 -1.97 4.32
C VAL A 324 -4.81 -3.11 3.53
N GLN A 325 -4.87 -4.31 4.11
CA GLN A 325 -5.61 -5.44 3.56
C GLN A 325 -7.12 -5.17 3.45
N GLY A 326 -7.72 -4.45 4.42
CA GLY A 326 -9.11 -4.00 4.38
C GLY A 326 -9.40 -3.08 3.20
N VAL A 327 -8.59 -2.03 3.02
CA VAL A 327 -8.71 -1.10 1.89
C VAL A 327 -8.57 -1.83 0.55
N TYR A 328 -7.62 -2.78 0.44
CA TYR A 328 -7.49 -3.64 -0.74
C TYR A 328 -8.75 -4.47 -0.99
N ASN A 329 -9.30 -5.14 0.04
CA ASN A 329 -10.49 -5.98 -0.11
C ASN A 329 -11.69 -5.18 -0.64
N GLN A 330 -11.90 -3.95 -0.14
CA GLN A 330 -12.97 -3.05 -0.63
C GLN A 330 -12.71 -2.56 -2.06
N ALA A 331 -11.45 -2.25 -2.39
CA ALA A 331 -11.10 -1.70 -3.70
C ALA A 331 -11.06 -2.75 -4.83
N GLN A 332 -10.81 -4.02 -4.50
CA GLN A 332 -10.63 -5.11 -5.48
C GLN A 332 -11.95 -5.71 -6.01
N GLY A 333 -13.07 -5.49 -5.32
CA GLY A 333 -14.42 -5.94 -5.70
C GLY A 333 -14.80 -7.28 -5.09
#